data_AF-X0SRQ8-F1
#
_entry.id   AF-X0SRQ8-F1
#
_cell.length_a   1.000
_cell.length_b   1.000
_cell.length_c   1.000
_cell.angle_alpha   90.00
_cell.angle_beta   90.00
_cell.angle_gamma   90.00
#
_symmetry.space_group_name_H-M   'P 1'
#
loop_
_entity.id
_entity.type
_entity.pdbx_description
1 polymer ?
#
loop_
_entity_poly.entity_id
_entity_poly.type
_entity_poly.pdbx_seq_one_letter_code
_entity_poly.pdbx_strand_id
1 'polypeptide(L)'
;MGKSQNLYKKAKKLIPGGTQLLSKRPEMFLPDLWPAYYSKAKGCEVWDLDGKKYIDMSQMSVGVCILGYADPDVNKAVKKVIDQGNMATLNAPEEVKLAKLLVKIHPWAQMVRYARTGGEAIAIAIRIARAKTKKDAILFCGYHGWHDWYLSSNLADKKALDGHLLPGLNPSGVPRVLKGTACPFKFNDTKQFLQLIKKYKNKVGTVIMEPLRNYKPEKEFINTIIKTTKKLGIVLIVDEVSMGFRLNEGGAHLSLGLEPDIAVFSKAMSNGYPMAAVVGKKKVMQVAQDTFISSTYWTDRIGPAAALAAIKKLKRHNVYSYLQDIGGQIKAGWQSMAQKHGLKINVSGTNVIGHFSFQYKEPL
;
A
#
# COMPACT_ATOMS: atom_id res chain seq x y z
N MET A 1 -30.76 18.49 4.22
CA MET A 1 -29.58 17.64 3.92
C MET A 1 -28.82 18.28 2.76
N GLY A 2 -27.49 18.42 2.90
CA GLY A 2 -26.64 19.03 1.86
C GLY A 2 -26.56 18.22 0.56
N LYS A 3 -26.08 18.84 -0.51
CA LYS A 3 -25.86 18.25 -1.84
C LYS A 3 -25.04 16.96 -1.76
N SER A 4 -24.02 16.93 -0.91
CA SER A 4 -23.15 15.76 -0.72
C SER A 4 -23.91 14.54 -0.20
N GLN A 5 -24.79 14.70 0.80
CA GLN A 5 -25.58 13.58 1.35
C GLN A 5 -26.65 13.10 0.37
N ASN A 6 -27.31 14.02 -0.32
CA ASN A 6 -28.32 13.67 -1.32
C ASN A 6 -27.70 12.85 -2.47
N LEU A 7 -26.50 13.23 -2.93
CA LEU A 7 -25.78 12.46 -3.94
C LEU A 7 -25.36 11.08 -3.41
N TYR A 8 -24.93 10.97 -2.15
CA TYR A 8 -24.56 9.68 -1.56
C TYR A 8 -25.74 8.72 -1.44
N LYS A 9 -26.92 9.21 -1.06
CA LYS A 9 -28.16 8.41 -1.07
C LYS A 9 -28.50 7.89 -2.46
N LYS A 10 -28.29 8.69 -3.52
CA LYS A 10 -28.44 8.24 -4.91
C LYS A 10 -27.38 7.20 -5.27
N ALA A 11 -26.12 7.45 -4.92
CA ALA A 11 -25.01 6.55 -5.20
C ALA A 11 -25.19 5.17 -4.57
N LYS A 12 -25.76 5.06 -3.35
CA LYS A 12 -26.07 3.76 -2.73
C LYS A 12 -27.07 2.90 -3.53
N LYS A 13 -27.87 3.50 -4.41
CA LYS A 13 -28.76 2.78 -5.32
C LYS A 13 -28.08 2.33 -6.62
N LEU A 14 -26.95 2.95 -6.97
CA LEU A 14 -26.26 2.76 -8.26
C LEU A 14 -24.92 2.04 -8.13
N ILE A 15 -24.26 2.18 -6.98
CA ILE A 15 -22.92 1.71 -6.69
C ILE A 15 -23.02 0.79 -5.46
N PRO A 16 -22.60 -0.49 -5.55
CA PRO A 16 -22.57 -1.38 -4.40
C PRO A 16 -21.76 -0.78 -3.23
N GLY A 17 -22.45 -0.52 -2.11
CA GLY A 17 -21.86 0.13 -0.94
C GLY A 17 -21.54 1.62 -1.13
N GLY A 18 -22.16 2.29 -2.12
CA GLY A 18 -22.14 3.74 -2.33
C GLY A 18 -20.84 4.33 -2.87
N THR A 19 -19.74 3.60 -2.83
CA THR A 19 -18.40 4.03 -3.26
C THR A 19 -17.55 2.83 -3.67
N GLN A 20 -16.48 3.10 -4.42
CA GLN A 20 -15.54 2.09 -4.95
C GLN A 20 -14.53 1.58 -3.91
N LEU A 21 -14.34 2.30 -2.79
CA LEU A 21 -13.34 1.96 -1.79
C LEU A 21 -13.95 1.88 -0.39
N LEU A 22 -13.83 0.70 0.25
CA LEU A 22 -14.32 0.42 1.60
C LEU A 22 -13.84 1.48 2.62
N SER A 23 -12.54 1.79 2.62
CA SER A 23 -11.93 2.73 3.58
C SER A 23 -12.37 4.18 3.42
N LYS A 24 -13.12 4.50 2.35
CA LYS A 24 -13.71 5.83 2.12
C LYS A 24 -15.23 5.84 2.26
N ARG A 25 -15.85 4.75 2.70
CA ARG A 25 -17.30 4.71 2.96
C ARG A 25 -17.65 5.68 4.09
N PRO A 26 -18.56 6.64 3.87
CA PRO A 26 -19.05 7.55 4.91
C PRO A 26 -19.49 6.85 6.20
N GLU A 27 -20.09 5.66 6.10
CA GLU A 27 -20.55 4.86 7.25
C GLU A 27 -19.42 4.39 8.16
N MET A 28 -18.18 4.33 7.67
CA MET A 28 -17.01 3.94 8.47
C MET A 28 -16.51 5.09 9.36
N PHE A 29 -17.04 6.30 9.20
CA PHE A 29 -16.64 7.48 9.94
C PHE A 29 -17.80 8.02 10.76
N LEU A 30 -18.74 8.69 10.09
CA LEU A 30 -19.90 9.28 10.74
C LEU A 30 -21.12 9.09 9.83
N PRO A 31 -21.86 7.98 10.00
CA PRO A 31 -23.03 7.66 9.18
C PRO A 31 -23.98 8.85 9.03
N ASP A 32 -24.49 9.04 7.81
CA ASP A 32 -25.42 10.11 7.40
C ASP A 32 -24.95 11.57 7.56
N LEU A 33 -23.79 11.81 8.19
CA LEU A 33 -23.24 13.15 8.44
C LEU A 33 -21.88 13.39 7.76
N TRP A 34 -21.10 12.34 7.51
CA TRP A 34 -19.77 12.44 6.90
C TRP A 34 -19.84 13.02 5.48
N PRO A 35 -19.05 14.06 5.13
CA PRO A 35 -19.06 14.66 3.80
C PRO A 35 -18.58 13.65 2.75
N ALA A 36 -19.52 13.12 1.97
CA ALA A 36 -19.26 12.00 1.06
C ALA A 36 -18.61 12.39 -0.27
N TYR A 37 -18.78 13.63 -0.72
CA TYR A 37 -18.31 14.13 -2.02
C TYR A 37 -17.59 15.46 -1.89
N TYR A 38 -16.68 15.71 -2.85
CA TYR A 38 -15.91 16.95 -2.94
C TYR A 38 -15.98 17.54 -4.35
N SER A 39 -15.91 18.86 -4.42
CA SER A 39 -15.83 19.63 -5.67
C SER A 39 -14.38 20.01 -6.02
N LYS A 40 -13.53 20.18 -5.00
CA LYS A 40 -12.14 20.64 -5.14
C LYS A 40 -11.28 20.12 -3.99
N ALA A 41 -10.00 19.89 -4.26
CA ALA A 41 -8.98 19.67 -3.24
C ALA A 41 -7.66 20.34 -3.66
N LYS A 42 -6.95 20.99 -2.71
CA LYS A 42 -5.66 21.65 -2.94
C LYS A 42 -4.86 21.70 -1.65
N GLY A 43 -3.57 21.30 -1.68
CA GLY A 43 -2.76 21.22 -0.47
C GLY A 43 -3.35 20.19 0.51
N CYS A 44 -3.71 20.62 1.72
CA CYS A 44 -4.47 19.80 2.68
C CYS A 44 -5.95 20.20 2.75
N GLU A 45 -6.44 21.10 1.89
CA GLU A 45 -7.80 21.59 1.93
C GLU A 45 -8.70 20.83 0.94
N VAL A 46 -9.94 20.57 1.37
CA VAL A 46 -10.99 19.92 0.58
C VAL A 46 -12.28 20.75 0.68
N TRP A 47 -12.95 20.97 -0.44
CA TRP A 47 -14.25 21.64 -0.50
C TRP A 47 -15.30 20.61 -0.89
N ASP A 48 -16.35 20.48 -0.09
CA ASP A 48 -17.48 19.61 -0.44
C ASP A 48 -18.35 20.19 -1.57
N LEU A 49 -19.47 19.53 -1.89
CA LEU A 49 -20.40 20.04 -2.92
C LEU A 49 -21.27 21.20 -2.44
N ASP A 50 -21.32 21.44 -1.12
CA ASP A 50 -22.04 22.53 -0.48
C ASP A 50 -21.13 23.77 -0.28
N GLY A 51 -19.87 23.68 -0.72
CA GLY A 51 -18.87 24.75 -0.63
C GLY A 51 -18.15 24.82 0.71
N LYS A 52 -18.44 23.92 1.64
CA LYS A 52 -17.78 23.88 2.95
C LYS A 52 -16.36 23.40 2.80
N LYS A 53 -15.43 24.17 3.38
CA LYS A 53 -14.00 23.89 3.38
C LYS A 53 -13.61 23.09 4.61
N TYR A 54 -12.77 22.08 4.40
CA TYR A 54 -12.18 21.22 5.42
C TYR A 54 -10.67 21.20 5.29
N ILE A 55 -9.96 21.12 6.41
CA ILE A 55 -8.57 20.68 6.43
C ILE A 55 -8.61 19.15 6.59
N ASP A 56 -8.11 18.42 5.60
CA ASP A 56 -8.06 16.97 5.63
C ASP A 56 -6.91 16.51 6.53
N MET A 57 -7.24 16.31 7.80
CA MET A 57 -6.38 15.67 8.80
C MET A 57 -6.75 14.19 8.99
N SER A 58 -7.54 13.61 8.07
CA SER A 58 -8.06 12.25 8.19
C SER A 58 -7.08 11.24 7.59
N GLN A 59 -7.26 10.90 6.32
CA GLN A 59 -6.48 9.87 5.65
C GLN A 59 -5.65 10.42 4.48
N MET A 60 -5.79 11.69 4.09
CA MET A 60 -5.09 12.28 2.94
C MET A 60 -5.15 11.38 1.70
N SER A 61 -6.38 11.00 1.32
CA SER A 61 -6.68 10.00 0.29
C SER A 61 -6.02 8.66 0.53
N VAL A 62 -6.21 8.10 1.73
CA VAL A 62 -5.67 6.79 2.16
C VAL A 62 -4.14 6.74 2.01
N GLY A 63 -3.49 7.86 2.35
CA GLY A 63 -2.05 8.06 2.33
C GLY A 63 -1.46 8.32 0.94
N VAL A 64 -2.27 8.51 -0.10
CA VAL A 64 -1.74 8.66 -1.46
C VAL A 64 -1.10 10.03 -1.70
N CYS A 65 -1.68 11.11 -1.18
CA CYS A 65 -1.32 12.48 -1.56
C CYS A 65 -0.39 13.15 -0.53
N ILE A 66 0.84 12.65 -0.38
CA ILE A 66 1.78 13.12 0.65
C ILE A 66 2.42 14.49 0.37
N LEU A 67 2.41 14.96 -0.89
CA LEU A 67 2.77 16.34 -1.25
C LEU A 67 1.57 17.29 -1.13
N GLY A 68 0.41 16.78 -0.70
CA GLY A 68 -0.86 17.47 -0.77
C GLY A 68 -1.57 17.28 -2.12
N TYR A 69 -2.83 17.68 -2.13
CA TYR A 69 -3.73 17.63 -3.28
C TYR A 69 -3.34 18.65 -4.34
N ALA A 70 -3.48 18.24 -5.61
CA ALA A 70 -3.22 19.07 -6.78
C ALA A 70 -1.83 19.75 -6.76
N ASP A 71 -0.80 18.99 -6.39
CA ASP A 71 0.57 19.47 -6.36
C ASP A 71 0.97 20.08 -7.71
N PRO A 72 1.49 21.33 -7.75
CA PRO A 72 1.73 22.03 -9.00
C PRO A 72 2.80 21.38 -9.87
N ASP A 73 3.82 20.73 -9.29
CA ASP A 73 4.91 20.12 -10.08
C ASP A 73 4.43 18.81 -10.71
N VAL A 74 3.69 18.01 -9.94
CA VAL A 74 3.11 16.75 -10.43
C VAL A 74 2.03 17.04 -11.49
N ASN A 75 1.12 17.98 -11.23
CA ASN A 75 0.09 18.37 -12.19
C ASN A 75 0.69 18.96 -13.47
N LYS A 76 1.76 19.76 -13.38
CA LYS A 76 2.45 20.29 -14.56
C LYS A 76 3.03 19.16 -15.42
N ALA A 77 3.65 18.15 -14.81
CA ALA A 77 4.17 17.00 -15.54
C ALA A 77 3.05 16.21 -16.24
N VAL A 78 1.92 15.99 -15.55
CA VAL A 78 0.76 15.28 -16.12
C VAL A 78 0.08 16.09 -17.23
N LYS A 79 -0.13 17.40 -17.05
CA LYS A 79 -0.72 18.25 -18.09
C LYS A 79 0.10 18.24 -19.37
N LYS A 80 1.43 18.30 -19.26
CA LYS A 80 2.31 18.15 -20.42
C LYS A 80 2.10 16.82 -21.15
N VAL A 81 1.86 15.72 -20.43
CA VAL A 81 1.53 14.44 -21.05
C VAL A 81 0.18 14.49 -21.76
N ILE A 82 -0.84 15.10 -21.14
CA ILE A 82 -2.17 15.25 -21.75
C ILE A 82 -2.05 15.98 -23.09
N ASP A 83 -1.32 17.10 -23.13
CA ASP A 83 -1.13 17.90 -24.35
C ASP A 83 -0.32 17.16 -25.44
N GLN A 84 0.46 16.14 -25.05
CA GLN A 84 1.31 15.35 -25.95
C GLN A 84 0.75 13.96 -26.27
N GLY A 85 -0.46 13.65 -25.82
CA GLY A 85 -1.05 12.32 -25.91
C GLY A 85 -0.55 11.37 -24.81
N ASN A 86 -1.49 10.77 -24.08
CA ASN A 86 -1.20 9.84 -22.98
C ASN A 86 -0.72 8.46 -23.45
N MET A 87 -1.23 7.97 -24.59
CA MET A 87 -0.99 6.61 -25.07
C MET A 87 -0.92 6.58 -26.60
N ALA A 88 -0.11 5.68 -27.12
CA ALA A 88 0.02 5.38 -28.53
C ALA A 88 0.42 3.90 -28.71
N THR A 89 0.51 3.43 -29.96
CA THR A 89 1.06 2.10 -30.28
C THR A 89 2.54 1.97 -29.89
N LEU A 90 3.28 3.08 -29.89
CA LEU A 90 4.68 3.13 -29.48
C LEU A 90 4.81 3.34 -27.95
N ASN A 91 5.90 2.86 -27.37
CA ASN A 91 6.12 2.87 -25.92
C ASN A 91 6.48 4.25 -25.35
N ALA A 92 6.08 4.49 -24.10
CA ALA A 92 6.34 5.70 -23.35
C ALA A 92 7.82 5.79 -22.90
N PRO A 93 8.62 6.78 -23.35
CA PRO A 93 10.01 6.91 -22.90
C PRO A 93 10.15 7.18 -21.39
N GLU A 94 9.11 7.70 -20.74
CA GLU A 94 9.06 7.91 -19.29
C GLU A 94 9.16 6.59 -18.49
N GLU A 95 8.72 5.46 -19.06
CA GLU A 95 8.77 4.17 -18.36
C GLU A 95 10.21 3.70 -18.09
N VAL A 96 11.11 3.94 -19.07
CA VAL A 96 12.54 3.62 -18.98
C VAL A 96 13.22 4.56 -17.99
N LYS A 97 12.87 5.86 -18.02
CA LYS A 97 13.39 6.86 -17.08
C LYS A 97 13.03 6.49 -15.64
N LEU A 98 11.78 6.12 -15.40
CA LEU A 98 11.32 5.68 -14.09
C LEU A 98 12.00 4.38 -13.66
N ALA A 99 12.23 3.44 -14.57
CA ALA A 99 12.86 2.17 -14.24
C ALA A 99 14.31 2.40 -13.77
N LYS A 100 15.05 3.26 -14.49
CA LYS A 100 16.40 3.69 -14.10
C LYS A 100 16.42 4.36 -12.72
N LEU A 101 15.45 5.23 -12.44
CA LEU A 101 15.35 5.90 -11.14
C LEU A 101 15.07 4.90 -10.01
N LEU A 102 14.11 3.99 -10.21
CA LEU A 102 13.75 2.99 -9.20
C LEU A 102 14.91 2.02 -8.93
N VAL A 103 15.63 1.58 -9.96
CA VAL A 103 16.84 0.75 -9.78
C VAL A 103 17.96 1.52 -9.09
N LYS A 104 18.13 2.82 -9.40
CA LYS A 104 19.11 3.67 -8.71
C LYS A 104 18.82 3.82 -7.21
N ILE A 105 17.54 3.94 -6.84
CA ILE A 105 17.11 4.01 -5.42
C ILE A 105 17.29 2.65 -4.72
N HIS A 106 17.16 1.55 -5.46
CA HIS A 106 17.21 0.18 -4.93
C HIS A 106 18.35 -0.62 -5.61
N PRO A 107 19.63 -0.40 -5.24
CA PRO A 107 20.78 -0.97 -5.95
C PRO A 107 20.85 -2.50 -5.92
N TRP A 108 20.14 -3.16 -4.99
CA TRP A 108 19.99 -4.62 -4.95
C TRP A 108 19.10 -5.17 -6.09
N ALA A 109 18.25 -4.32 -6.68
CA ALA A 109 17.34 -4.66 -7.77
C ALA A 109 17.94 -4.33 -9.14
N GLN A 110 17.41 -4.97 -10.19
CA GLN A 110 17.86 -4.70 -11.57
C GLN A 110 16.71 -4.58 -12.57
N MET A 111 15.49 -4.96 -12.20
CA MET A 111 14.34 -4.98 -13.11
C MET A 111 13.12 -4.38 -12.45
N VAL A 112 12.26 -3.79 -13.27
CA VAL A 112 11.01 -3.15 -12.85
C VAL A 112 9.88 -3.63 -13.74
N ARG A 113 8.68 -3.75 -13.18
CA ARG A 113 7.42 -3.94 -13.89
C ARG A 113 6.38 -2.98 -13.34
N TYR A 114 5.47 -2.50 -14.18
CA TYR A 114 4.48 -1.51 -13.78
C TYR A 114 3.06 -2.07 -13.72
N ALA A 115 2.25 -1.40 -12.92
CA ALA A 115 0.82 -1.58 -12.76
C ALA A 115 0.19 -0.21 -12.48
N ARG A 116 -1.12 -0.16 -12.25
CA ARG A 116 -1.83 1.08 -11.92
C ARG A 116 -2.32 1.13 -10.48
N THR A 117 -2.41 -0.03 -9.81
CA THR A 117 -2.79 -0.08 -8.39
C THR A 117 -1.87 -0.99 -7.58
N GLY A 118 -1.76 -0.72 -6.27
CA GLY A 118 -0.94 -1.53 -5.37
C GLY A 118 -1.40 -2.98 -5.31
N GLY A 119 -2.71 -3.23 -5.21
CA GLY A 119 -3.23 -4.60 -5.19
C GLY A 119 -2.88 -5.39 -6.46
N GLU A 120 -3.04 -4.76 -7.64
CA GLU A 120 -2.65 -5.37 -8.91
C GLU A 120 -1.14 -5.68 -8.95
N ALA A 121 -0.30 -4.75 -8.51
CA ALA A 121 1.14 -4.95 -8.41
C ALA A 121 1.53 -6.10 -7.48
N ILE A 122 0.81 -6.28 -6.37
CA ILE A 122 1.00 -7.42 -5.49
C ILE A 122 0.61 -8.73 -6.18
N ALA A 123 -0.53 -8.79 -6.87
CA ALA A 123 -0.94 -9.99 -7.61
C ALA A 123 0.11 -10.37 -8.68
N ILE A 124 0.69 -9.37 -9.34
CA ILE A 124 1.82 -9.55 -10.27
C ILE A 124 3.04 -10.13 -9.54
N ALA A 125 3.43 -9.56 -8.41
CA ALA A 125 4.59 -10.03 -7.64
C ALA A 125 4.42 -11.48 -7.17
N ILE A 126 3.23 -11.85 -6.71
CA ILE A 126 2.88 -13.23 -6.35
C ILE A 126 2.95 -14.16 -7.56
N ARG A 127 2.44 -13.75 -8.74
CA ARG A 127 2.53 -14.56 -9.97
C ARG A 127 3.98 -14.80 -10.37
N ILE A 128 4.82 -13.76 -10.33
CA ILE A 128 6.27 -13.86 -10.60
C ILE A 128 6.93 -14.82 -9.61
N ALA A 129 6.65 -14.69 -8.32
CA ALA A 129 7.23 -15.56 -7.29
C ALA A 129 6.82 -17.03 -7.45
N ARG A 130 5.54 -17.30 -7.73
CA ARG A 130 5.05 -18.66 -8.02
C ARG A 130 5.67 -19.23 -9.28
N ALA A 131 5.73 -18.46 -10.37
CA ALA A 131 6.36 -18.89 -11.62
C ALA A 131 7.86 -19.20 -11.40
N LYS A 132 8.56 -18.37 -10.62
CA LYS A 132 9.98 -18.57 -10.30
C LYS A 132 10.22 -19.84 -9.49
N THR A 133 9.40 -20.07 -8.47
CA THR A 133 9.63 -21.14 -7.49
C THR A 133 8.91 -22.44 -7.83
N LYS A 134 7.92 -22.41 -8.73
CA LYS A 134 7.01 -23.51 -9.07
C LYS A 134 6.31 -24.09 -7.84
N LYS A 135 5.99 -23.23 -6.87
CA LYS A 135 5.43 -23.59 -5.57
C LYS A 135 4.23 -22.71 -5.24
N ASP A 136 3.16 -23.34 -4.75
CA ASP A 136 1.88 -22.66 -4.57
C ASP A 136 1.77 -21.85 -3.28
N ALA A 137 2.39 -22.33 -2.20
CA ALA A 137 2.13 -21.80 -0.87
C ALA A 137 2.87 -20.47 -0.62
N ILE A 138 2.10 -19.50 -0.13
CA ILE A 138 2.53 -18.17 0.26
C ILE A 138 2.36 -18.05 1.76
N LEU A 139 3.42 -17.72 2.49
CA LEU A 139 3.30 -17.25 3.86
C LEU A 139 3.25 -15.73 3.85
N PHE A 140 2.34 -15.13 4.61
CA PHE A 140 2.25 -13.67 4.63
C PHE A 140 1.97 -13.06 5.99
N CYS A 141 2.43 -11.82 6.18
CA CYS A 141 2.01 -10.98 7.29
C CYS A 141 1.76 -9.52 6.86
N GLY A 142 0.53 -9.06 7.10
CA GLY A 142 0.07 -7.73 6.67
C GLY A 142 -1.14 -7.85 5.75
N TYR A 143 -1.57 -6.71 5.20
CA TYR A 143 -2.65 -6.67 4.22
C TYR A 143 -2.09 -6.37 2.83
N HIS A 144 -2.44 -7.22 1.87
CA HIS A 144 -1.83 -7.25 0.55
C HIS A 144 -2.87 -7.20 -0.59
N GLY A 145 -4.03 -6.58 -0.32
CA GLY A 145 -5.11 -6.41 -1.28
C GLY A 145 -6.28 -7.40 -1.11
N TRP A 146 -7.10 -7.53 -2.14
CA TRP A 146 -8.38 -8.25 -2.10
C TRP A 146 -8.45 -9.43 -3.09
N HIS A 147 -7.37 -9.73 -3.79
CA HIS A 147 -7.32 -10.77 -4.82
C HIS A 147 -7.54 -12.17 -4.22
N ASP A 148 -8.01 -13.09 -5.05
CA ASP A 148 -8.32 -14.47 -4.68
C ASP A 148 -7.22 -15.16 -3.87
N TRP A 149 -5.94 -14.96 -4.23
CA TRP A 149 -4.83 -15.57 -3.50
C TRP A 149 -4.82 -15.13 -2.03
N TYR A 150 -5.07 -13.85 -1.72
CA TYR A 150 -5.06 -13.33 -0.36
C TYR A 150 -6.31 -13.75 0.39
N LEU A 151 -7.50 -13.57 -0.21
CA LEU A 151 -8.78 -13.95 0.41
C LEU A 151 -8.90 -15.46 0.62
N SER A 152 -8.19 -16.28 -0.15
CA SER A 152 -8.18 -17.74 0.02
C SER A 152 -7.75 -18.21 1.41
N SER A 153 -7.03 -17.38 2.20
CA SER A 153 -6.69 -17.70 3.59
C SER A 153 -7.93 -17.99 4.44
N ASN A 154 -9.03 -17.25 4.19
CA ASN A 154 -10.28 -17.40 4.92
C ASN A 154 -11.15 -18.58 4.46
N LEU A 155 -10.75 -19.31 3.40
CA LEU A 155 -11.39 -20.59 3.02
C LEU A 155 -11.00 -21.73 3.96
N ALA A 156 -9.82 -21.66 4.56
CA ALA A 156 -9.33 -22.68 5.48
C ALA A 156 -9.82 -22.44 6.91
N ASP A 157 -9.83 -21.17 7.32
CA ASP A 157 -10.29 -20.72 8.63
C ASP A 157 -10.87 -19.31 8.47
N LYS A 158 -12.15 -19.12 8.80
CA LYS A 158 -12.84 -17.83 8.66
C LYS A 158 -12.19 -16.70 9.47
N LYS A 159 -11.35 -17.04 10.45
CA LYS A 159 -10.59 -16.14 11.32
C LYS A 159 -9.12 -16.03 10.96
N ALA A 160 -8.67 -16.58 9.82
CA ALA A 160 -7.26 -16.58 9.45
C ALA A 160 -6.66 -15.17 9.33
N LEU A 161 -7.49 -14.18 8.95
CA LEU A 161 -7.09 -12.78 8.87
C LEU A 161 -7.26 -11.99 10.19
N ASP A 162 -7.70 -12.63 11.27
CA ASP A 162 -7.82 -11.96 12.58
C ASP A 162 -6.42 -11.54 13.08
N GLY A 163 -6.30 -10.29 13.51
CA GLY A 163 -5.02 -9.69 13.89
C GLY A 163 -4.20 -9.12 12.72
N HIS A 164 -4.68 -9.24 11.48
CA HIS A 164 -4.20 -8.43 10.35
C HIS A 164 -4.98 -7.13 10.24
N LEU A 165 -4.53 -6.24 9.33
CA LEU A 165 -5.11 -4.90 9.17
C LEU A 165 -6.63 -4.93 8.88
N LEU A 166 -7.10 -5.90 8.09
CA LEU A 166 -8.51 -6.07 7.74
C LEU A 166 -8.97 -7.48 8.10
N PRO A 167 -9.51 -7.70 9.33
CA PRO A 167 -10.09 -8.97 9.72
C PRO A 167 -11.49 -9.17 9.11
N GLY A 168 -12.02 -10.40 9.19
CA GLY A 168 -13.42 -10.68 8.83
C GLY A 168 -13.80 -10.60 7.34
N LEU A 169 -12.82 -10.60 6.42
CA LEU A 169 -13.10 -10.56 4.97
C LEU A 169 -13.76 -11.86 4.50
N ASN A 170 -14.90 -11.77 3.82
CA ASN A 170 -15.62 -12.94 3.30
C ASN A 170 -15.00 -13.43 1.97
N PRO A 171 -14.58 -14.71 1.85
CA PRO A 171 -14.00 -15.25 0.63
C PRO A 171 -15.03 -15.70 -0.42
N SER A 172 -16.27 -15.20 -0.38
CA SER A 172 -17.30 -15.50 -1.38
C SER A 172 -16.79 -15.24 -2.80
N GLY A 173 -16.91 -16.24 -3.68
CA GLY A 173 -16.43 -16.20 -5.06
C GLY A 173 -14.98 -16.69 -5.25
N VAL A 174 -14.20 -16.86 -4.17
CA VAL A 174 -12.84 -17.40 -4.26
C VAL A 174 -12.88 -18.92 -4.52
N PRO A 175 -12.20 -19.44 -5.55
CA PRO A 175 -12.17 -20.87 -5.85
C PRO A 175 -11.66 -21.74 -4.70
N ARG A 176 -12.39 -22.81 -4.37
CA ARG A 176 -12.03 -23.75 -3.27
C ARG A 176 -10.66 -24.40 -3.45
N VAL A 177 -10.19 -24.55 -4.68
CA VAL A 177 -8.86 -25.12 -5.00
C VAL A 177 -7.71 -24.28 -4.45
N LEU A 178 -7.93 -22.99 -4.16
CA LEU A 178 -6.92 -22.11 -3.57
C LEU A 178 -6.77 -22.30 -2.05
N LYS A 179 -7.59 -23.14 -1.42
CA LYS A 179 -7.54 -23.40 0.02
C LYS A 179 -6.14 -23.91 0.43
N GLY A 180 -5.55 -23.24 1.43
CA GLY A 180 -4.23 -23.60 1.95
C GLY A 180 -3.05 -23.15 1.08
N THR A 181 -3.28 -22.34 0.03
CA THR A 181 -2.22 -21.75 -0.78
C THR A 181 -1.73 -20.39 -0.26
N ALA A 182 -2.48 -19.77 0.65
CA ALA A 182 -2.08 -18.56 1.37
C ALA A 182 -2.26 -18.76 2.87
N CYS A 183 -1.20 -18.56 3.64
CA CYS A 183 -1.13 -18.90 5.05
C CYS A 183 -0.61 -17.70 5.86
N PRO A 184 -1.51 -17.00 6.58
CA PRO A 184 -1.13 -15.86 7.39
C PRO A 184 -0.30 -16.28 8.61
N PHE A 185 0.58 -15.38 9.04
CA PHE A 185 1.20 -15.38 10.36
C PHE A 185 1.24 -13.96 10.93
N LYS A 186 1.28 -13.85 12.26
CA LYS A 186 1.31 -12.56 12.95
C LYS A 186 2.66 -11.88 12.78
N PHE A 187 2.63 -10.57 12.59
CA PHE A 187 3.83 -9.74 12.56
C PHE A 187 4.59 -9.87 13.90
N ASN A 188 5.92 -9.99 13.86
CA ASN A 188 6.79 -10.33 14.99
C ASN A 188 6.61 -11.73 15.61
N ASP A 189 5.73 -12.60 15.09
CA ASP A 189 5.61 -13.99 15.59
C ASP A 189 6.53 -14.96 14.82
N THR A 190 7.81 -14.94 15.20
CA THR A 190 8.85 -15.82 14.63
C THR A 190 8.53 -17.30 14.80
N LYS A 191 7.91 -17.67 15.93
CA LYS A 191 7.57 -19.07 16.24
C LYS A 191 6.50 -19.58 15.28
N GLN A 192 5.43 -18.82 15.07
CA GLN A 192 4.38 -19.17 14.13
C GLN A 192 4.92 -19.26 12.69
N PHE A 193 5.77 -18.32 12.28
CA PHE A 193 6.43 -18.37 10.98
C PHE A 193 7.20 -19.68 10.76
N LEU A 194 8.06 -20.07 11.72
CA LEU A 194 8.84 -21.31 11.63
C LEU A 194 7.96 -22.58 11.67
N GLN A 195 6.87 -22.56 12.43
CA GLN A 195 5.89 -23.64 12.44
C GLN A 195 5.23 -23.83 11.06
N LEU A 196 4.86 -22.74 10.38
CA LEU A 196 4.31 -22.80 9.02
C LEU A 196 5.35 -23.31 8.02
N ILE A 197 6.60 -22.86 8.12
CA ILE A 197 7.70 -23.40 7.30
C ILE A 197 7.82 -24.92 7.49
N LYS A 198 7.79 -25.42 8.74
CA LYS A 198 7.82 -26.86 9.04
C LYS A 198 6.58 -27.61 8.52
N LYS A 199 5.39 -26.99 8.63
CA LYS A 199 4.11 -27.58 8.20
C LYS A 199 4.03 -27.73 6.68
N TYR A 200 4.38 -26.68 5.93
CA TYR A 200 4.25 -26.66 4.47
C TYR A 200 5.51 -27.12 3.74
N LYS A 201 6.66 -27.21 4.43
CA LYS A 201 7.91 -27.78 3.93
C LYS A 201 8.31 -27.21 2.56
N ASN A 202 8.48 -28.09 1.57
CA ASN A 202 8.87 -27.76 0.20
C ASN A 202 7.77 -27.06 -0.61
N LYS A 203 6.54 -26.92 -0.10
CA LYS A 203 5.45 -26.23 -0.80
C LYS A 203 5.53 -24.71 -0.69
N VAL A 204 6.30 -24.15 0.26
CA VAL A 204 6.45 -22.70 0.42
C VAL A 204 7.38 -22.16 -0.66
N GLY A 205 6.81 -21.33 -1.55
CA GLY A 205 7.56 -20.62 -2.60
C GLY A 205 7.74 -19.15 -2.32
N THR A 206 6.85 -18.55 -1.54
CA THR A 206 6.82 -17.10 -1.34
C THR A 206 6.62 -16.76 0.12
N VAL A 207 7.35 -15.75 0.59
CA VAL A 207 7.03 -15.01 1.83
C VAL A 207 6.79 -13.56 1.43
N ILE A 208 5.66 -12.99 1.85
CA ILE A 208 5.35 -11.57 1.66
C ILE A 208 5.05 -10.89 2.99
N MET A 209 5.58 -9.68 3.20
CA MET A 209 5.29 -8.91 4.40
C MET A 209 5.22 -7.42 4.13
N GLU A 210 4.38 -6.71 4.90
CA GLU A 210 4.52 -5.26 5.08
C GLU A 210 5.60 -5.07 6.17
N PRO A 211 6.82 -4.64 5.85
CA PRO A 211 7.97 -4.77 6.75
C PRO A 211 7.90 -3.81 7.94
N LEU A 212 7.10 -2.75 7.83
CA LEU A 212 6.85 -1.74 8.85
C LEU A 212 5.56 -1.00 8.49
N ARG A 213 4.68 -0.78 9.46
CA ARG A 213 3.49 0.08 9.28
C ARG A 213 3.17 0.82 10.59
N ASN A 214 2.70 0.04 11.57
CA ASN A 214 2.34 0.56 12.89
C ASN A 214 3.47 0.35 13.90
N TYR A 215 4.17 -0.77 13.80
CA TYR A 215 5.24 -1.18 14.70
C TYR A 215 6.52 -1.44 13.91
N LYS A 216 7.66 -1.22 14.57
CA LYS A 216 8.95 -1.67 14.05
C LYS A 216 9.03 -3.18 14.18
N PRO A 217 9.62 -3.89 13.20
CA PRO A 217 9.84 -5.31 13.34
C PRO A 217 10.92 -5.57 14.38
N GLU A 218 10.80 -6.69 15.09
CA GLU A 218 11.86 -7.20 15.94
C GLU A 218 13.05 -7.69 15.10
N LYS A 219 14.27 -7.49 15.62
CA LYS A 219 15.49 -7.89 14.92
C LYS A 219 15.53 -9.40 14.67
N GLU A 220 15.08 -10.20 15.65
CA GLU A 220 14.99 -11.66 15.52
C GLU A 220 14.03 -12.06 14.40
N PHE A 221 12.88 -11.41 14.30
CA PHE A 221 11.86 -11.69 13.30
C PHE A 221 12.38 -11.49 11.87
N ILE A 222 12.95 -10.31 11.58
CA ILE A 222 13.50 -10.01 10.25
C ILE A 222 14.66 -10.94 9.89
N ASN A 223 15.60 -11.15 10.83
CA ASN A 223 16.73 -12.04 10.60
C ASN A 223 16.29 -13.48 10.34
N THR A 224 15.27 -13.95 11.05
CA THR A 224 14.75 -15.30 10.86
C THR A 224 14.11 -15.45 9.48
N ILE A 225 13.29 -14.48 9.07
CA ILE A 225 12.68 -14.48 7.72
C ILE A 225 13.75 -14.47 6.64
N ILE A 226 14.74 -13.57 6.71
CA ILE A 226 15.83 -13.48 5.71
C ILE A 226 16.63 -14.79 5.64
N LYS A 227 17.10 -15.30 6.79
CA LYS A 227 17.90 -16.53 6.84
C LYS A 227 17.11 -17.72 6.30
N THR A 228 15.85 -17.84 6.67
CA THR A 228 14.98 -18.96 6.27
C THR A 228 14.68 -18.90 4.78
N THR A 229 14.29 -17.73 4.27
CA THR A 229 13.96 -17.57 2.85
C THR A 229 15.16 -17.82 1.96
N LYS A 230 16.33 -17.27 2.31
CA LYS A 230 17.59 -17.51 1.62
C LYS A 230 17.99 -18.99 1.63
N LYS A 231 17.93 -19.65 2.80
CA LYS A 231 18.30 -21.07 2.95
C LYS A 231 17.41 -21.99 2.12
N LEU A 232 16.12 -21.70 2.02
CA LEU A 232 15.12 -22.56 1.38
C LEU A 232 14.79 -22.18 -0.07
N GLY A 233 15.44 -21.14 -0.61
CA GLY A 233 15.16 -20.64 -1.97
C GLY A 233 13.73 -20.12 -2.12
N ILE A 234 13.18 -19.53 -1.06
CA ILE A 234 11.86 -18.90 -1.04
C ILE A 234 12.02 -17.45 -1.50
N VAL A 235 11.16 -16.99 -2.40
CA VAL A 235 11.15 -15.58 -2.84
C VAL A 235 10.59 -14.70 -1.72
N LEU A 236 11.39 -13.74 -1.27
CA LEU A 236 10.96 -12.74 -0.29
C LEU A 236 10.43 -11.49 -0.99
N ILE A 237 9.18 -11.14 -0.71
CA ILE A 237 8.51 -9.93 -1.20
C ILE A 237 8.27 -8.97 -0.03
N VAL A 238 8.59 -7.70 -0.22
CA VAL A 238 8.15 -6.64 0.70
C VAL A 238 7.08 -5.77 0.06
N ASP A 239 6.00 -5.57 0.79
CA ASP A 239 4.93 -4.66 0.44
C ASP A 239 5.26 -3.26 0.99
N GLU A 240 5.64 -2.35 0.09
CA GLU A 240 5.93 -0.95 0.37
C GLU A 240 4.80 -0.03 -0.11
N VAL A 241 3.60 -0.57 -0.37
CA VAL A 241 2.47 0.20 -0.90
C VAL A 241 2.05 1.30 0.09
N SER A 242 2.23 1.11 1.40
CA SER A 242 1.91 2.13 2.41
C SER A 242 3.10 3.02 2.78
N MET A 243 4.29 2.43 2.90
CA MET A 243 5.47 3.08 3.48
C MET A 243 6.49 3.59 2.46
N GLY A 244 6.46 3.06 1.25
CA GLY A 244 7.32 3.48 0.16
C GLY A 244 7.14 4.97 -0.14
N PHE A 245 8.25 5.67 -0.35
CA PHE A 245 8.31 7.12 -0.60
C PHE A 245 7.70 8.01 0.51
N ARG A 246 7.33 7.43 1.66
CA ARG A 246 6.82 8.15 2.83
C ARG A 246 7.88 8.26 3.92
N LEU A 247 8.54 7.13 4.22
CA LEU A 247 9.54 7.05 5.30
C LEU A 247 10.90 7.62 4.86
N ASN A 248 11.27 7.36 3.61
CA ASN A 248 12.50 7.74 2.94
C ASN A 248 12.29 7.66 1.42
N GLU A 249 13.35 7.86 0.62
CA GLU A 249 13.29 7.87 -0.86
C GLU A 249 12.90 6.53 -1.51
N GLY A 250 12.99 5.40 -0.79
CA GLY A 250 12.60 4.08 -1.28
C GLY A 250 11.45 3.49 -0.48
N GLY A 251 11.76 2.89 0.67
CA GLY A 251 10.78 2.28 1.56
C GLY A 251 11.38 1.81 2.88
N ALA A 252 10.54 1.23 3.73
CA ALA A 252 10.93 0.75 5.04
C ALA A 252 12.05 -0.31 4.99
N HIS A 253 12.08 -1.17 3.97
CA HIS A 253 13.12 -2.17 3.78
C HIS A 253 14.54 -1.56 3.75
N LEU A 254 14.72 -0.36 3.17
CA LEU A 254 16.01 0.33 3.18
C LEU A 254 16.42 0.75 4.60
N SER A 255 15.50 1.32 5.37
CA SER A 255 15.75 1.69 6.77
C SER A 255 16.01 0.48 7.69
N LEU A 256 15.57 -0.70 7.27
CA LEU A 256 15.75 -1.96 8.00
C LEU A 256 16.99 -2.74 7.52
N GLY A 257 17.72 -2.26 6.51
CA GLY A 257 18.83 -2.99 5.91
C GLY A 257 18.40 -4.30 5.22
N LEU A 258 17.15 -4.36 4.75
CA LEU A 258 16.56 -5.53 4.14
C LEU A 258 16.66 -5.47 2.61
N GLU A 259 17.24 -6.50 2.00
CA GLU A 259 17.30 -6.69 0.55
C GLU A 259 16.38 -7.83 0.10
N PRO A 260 15.10 -7.54 -0.17
CA PRO A 260 14.15 -8.54 -0.62
C PRO A 260 14.50 -9.04 -2.03
N ASP A 261 13.78 -10.04 -2.52
CA ASP A 261 13.86 -10.41 -3.93
C ASP A 261 12.96 -9.54 -4.80
N ILE A 262 11.83 -9.07 -4.23
CA ILE A 262 10.88 -8.14 -4.84
C ILE A 262 10.42 -7.11 -3.80
N ALA A 263 10.26 -5.86 -4.20
CA ALA A 263 9.56 -4.81 -3.46
C ALA A 263 8.42 -4.23 -4.33
N VAL A 264 7.28 -3.93 -3.69
CA VAL A 264 6.08 -3.40 -4.39
C VAL A 264 5.72 -2.00 -3.89
N PHE A 265 5.60 -1.05 -4.81
CA PHE A 265 5.34 0.37 -4.52
C PHE A 265 4.07 0.88 -5.21
N SER A 266 3.40 1.87 -4.62
CA SER A 266 2.28 2.61 -5.22
C SER A 266 2.04 3.91 -4.42
N LYS A 267 0.79 4.39 -4.33
CA LYS A 267 0.34 5.51 -3.48
C LYS A 267 1.24 6.75 -3.58
N ALA A 268 2.03 7.01 -2.54
CA ALA A 268 2.89 8.17 -2.39
C ALA A 268 3.87 8.36 -3.55
N MET A 269 4.24 7.27 -4.24
CA MET A 269 5.14 7.30 -5.40
C MET A 269 4.67 8.26 -6.50
N SER A 270 3.35 8.43 -6.69
CA SER A 270 2.77 9.21 -7.80
C SER A 270 1.77 10.29 -7.35
N ASN A 271 1.65 10.53 -6.04
CA ASN A 271 0.88 11.61 -5.43
C ASN A 271 -0.52 11.87 -6.05
N GLY A 272 -1.33 10.82 -6.16
CA GLY A 272 -2.74 10.92 -6.56
C GLY A 272 -3.05 10.34 -7.94
N TYR A 273 -2.04 10.10 -8.77
CA TYR A 273 -2.22 9.46 -10.08
C TYR A 273 -2.04 7.94 -10.00
N PRO A 274 -2.85 7.12 -10.71
CA PRO A 274 -2.70 5.66 -10.70
C PRO A 274 -1.32 5.23 -11.16
N MET A 275 -0.54 4.64 -10.25
CA MET A 275 0.76 4.07 -10.57
C MET A 275 1.17 3.08 -9.49
N ALA A 276 1.77 1.97 -9.93
CA ALA A 276 2.42 1.01 -9.06
C ALA A 276 3.64 0.39 -9.76
N ALA A 277 4.60 -0.08 -8.97
CA ALA A 277 5.83 -0.68 -9.46
C ALA A 277 6.18 -1.94 -8.67
N VAL A 278 6.61 -2.96 -9.39
CA VAL A 278 7.24 -4.17 -8.86
C VAL A 278 8.71 -4.08 -9.21
N VAL A 279 9.57 -3.89 -8.21
CA VAL A 279 11.02 -3.73 -8.37
C VAL A 279 11.68 -4.97 -7.81
N GLY A 280 12.60 -5.60 -8.54
CA GLY A 280 13.14 -6.88 -8.08
C GLY A 280 14.46 -7.30 -8.69
N LYS A 281 15.00 -8.38 -8.15
CA LYS A 281 16.23 -9.01 -8.64
C LYS A 281 15.99 -9.63 -10.00
N LYS A 282 16.93 -9.44 -10.95
CA LYS A 282 16.86 -10.00 -12.31
C LYS A 282 16.55 -11.49 -12.31
N LYS A 283 17.22 -12.26 -11.45
CA LYS A 283 17.05 -13.73 -11.32
C LYS A 283 15.62 -14.18 -10.96
N VAL A 284 14.81 -13.29 -10.37
CA VAL A 284 13.40 -13.56 -10.03
C VAL A 284 12.47 -12.94 -11.06
N MET A 285 12.75 -11.69 -11.47
CA MET A 285 11.87 -10.92 -12.37
C MET A 285 11.83 -11.46 -13.80
N GLN A 286 12.91 -12.08 -14.31
CA GLN A 286 12.97 -12.56 -15.69
C GLN A 286 11.90 -13.60 -16.04
N VAL A 287 11.41 -14.38 -15.06
CA VAL A 287 10.35 -15.37 -15.29
C VAL A 287 9.03 -14.73 -15.73
N ALA A 288 8.87 -13.41 -15.60
CA ALA A 288 7.73 -12.68 -16.14
C ALA A 288 7.63 -12.76 -17.68
N GLN A 289 8.68 -13.22 -18.37
CA GLN A 289 8.64 -13.56 -19.79
C GLN A 289 7.98 -14.93 -20.05
N ASP A 290 8.01 -15.83 -19.06
CA ASP A 290 7.52 -17.22 -19.18
C ASP A 290 6.09 -17.39 -18.62
N THR A 291 5.51 -16.34 -18.05
CA THR A 291 4.14 -16.34 -17.52
C THR A 291 3.36 -15.14 -18.04
N PHE A 292 2.09 -15.35 -18.38
CA PHE A 292 1.28 -14.28 -18.96
C PHE A 292 0.98 -13.20 -17.91
N ILE A 293 1.54 -12.02 -18.14
CA ILE A 293 1.22 -10.83 -17.36
C ILE A 293 1.25 -9.58 -18.24
N SER A 294 0.09 -9.16 -18.72
CA SER A 294 -0.07 -8.03 -19.62
C SER A 294 -1.33 -7.21 -19.26
N SER A 295 -1.33 -5.93 -19.60
CA SER A 295 -2.50 -5.05 -19.54
C SER A 295 -2.26 -3.82 -20.42
N THR A 296 -3.31 -3.38 -21.12
CA THR A 296 -3.26 -2.25 -22.05
C THR A 296 -2.86 -0.95 -21.36
N TYR A 297 -3.43 -0.64 -20.20
CA TYR A 297 -3.22 0.65 -19.54
C TYR A 297 -1.85 0.76 -18.84
N TRP A 298 -1.00 -0.27 -18.88
CA TRP A 298 0.33 -0.21 -18.27
C TRP A 298 1.34 0.60 -19.09
N THR A 299 1.04 0.87 -20.36
CA THR A 299 1.90 1.65 -21.28
C THR A 299 1.53 3.14 -21.34
N ASP A 300 0.64 3.61 -20.47
CA ASP A 300 0.29 5.03 -20.38
C ASP A 300 1.45 5.90 -19.87
N ARG A 301 1.44 7.16 -20.27
CA ARG A 301 2.49 8.15 -19.93
C ARG A 301 2.20 8.88 -18.62
N ILE A 302 0.93 9.01 -18.22
CA ILE A 302 0.52 9.76 -17.01
C ILE A 302 1.15 9.15 -15.75
N GLY A 303 1.01 7.83 -15.55
CA GLY A 303 1.53 7.16 -14.35
C GLY A 303 3.04 7.39 -14.15
N PRO A 304 3.89 7.04 -15.14
CA PRO A 304 5.33 7.28 -15.06
C PRO A 304 5.73 8.75 -14.92
N ALA A 305 5.07 9.67 -15.65
CA ALA A 305 5.37 11.10 -15.54
C ALA A 305 5.04 11.67 -14.15
N ALA A 306 3.89 11.30 -13.59
CA ALA A 306 3.50 11.69 -12.25
C ALA A 306 4.48 11.14 -11.20
N ALA A 307 4.88 9.87 -11.32
CA ALA A 307 5.82 9.25 -10.41
C ALA A 307 7.20 9.93 -10.45
N LEU A 308 7.75 10.18 -11.64
CA LEU A 308 9.00 10.90 -11.81
C LEU A 308 8.97 12.29 -11.16
N ALA A 309 7.90 13.05 -11.37
CA ALA A 309 7.74 14.38 -10.79
C ALA A 309 7.62 14.33 -9.26
N ALA A 310 6.79 13.42 -8.74
CA ALA A 310 6.59 13.25 -7.31
C ALA A 310 7.88 12.83 -6.60
N ILE A 311 8.56 11.77 -7.06
CA ILE A 311 9.81 11.28 -6.46
C ILE A 311 10.88 12.38 -6.47
N LYS A 312 11.04 13.10 -7.58
CA LYS A 312 11.99 14.22 -7.68
C LYS A 312 11.69 15.32 -6.66
N LYS A 313 10.42 15.68 -6.48
CA LYS A 313 10.01 16.72 -5.53
C LYS A 313 10.21 16.27 -4.08
N LEU A 314 9.79 15.04 -3.76
CA LEU A 314 9.96 14.44 -2.43
C LEU A 314 11.42 14.47 -1.99
N LYS A 315 12.34 14.06 -2.89
CA LYS A 315 13.78 14.13 -2.65
C LYS A 315 14.27 15.58 -2.51
N ARG A 316 13.91 16.46 -3.44
CA ARG A 316 14.40 17.87 -3.48
C ARG A 316 14.08 18.64 -2.19
N HIS A 317 12.91 18.40 -1.60
CA HIS A 317 12.47 19.11 -0.39
C HIS A 317 12.66 18.30 0.89
N ASN A 318 13.30 17.13 0.82
CA ASN A 318 13.44 16.20 1.94
C ASN A 318 12.12 16.00 2.72
N VAL A 319 11.04 15.74 1.98
CA VAL A 319 9.69 15.62 2.54
C VAL A 319 9.61 14.53 3.61
N TYR A 320 10.45 13.50 3.50
CA TYR A 320 10.51 12.39 4.43
C TYR A 320 10.84 12.84 5.87
N SER A 321 11.87 13.67 6.04
CA SER A 321 12.21 14.25 7.35
C SER A 321 11.10 15.15 7.86
N TYR A 322 10.55 16.00 6.99
CA TYR A 322 9.45 16.89 7.37
C TYR A 322 8.23 16.11 7.89
N LEU A 323 7.83 15.02 7.22
CA LEU A 323 6.72 14.17 7.66
C LEU A 323 7.01 13.50 9.02
N GLN A 324 8.26 13.08 9.27
CA GLN A 324 8.65 12.48 10.55
C GLN A 324 8.57 13.48 11.69
N ASP A 325 9.01 14.72 11.45
CA ASP A 325 9.03 15.79 12.44
C ASP A 325 7.61 16.25 12.78
N ILE A 326 6.80 16.57 11.77
CA ILE A 326 5.40 16.98 11.95
C ILE A 326 4.60 15.84 12.59
N GLY A 327 4.79 14.61 12.12
CA GLY A 327 4.13 13.43 12.70
C GLY A 327 4.48 13.22 14.18
N GLY A 328 5.73 13.48 14.57
CA GLY A 328 6.17 13.44 15.96
C GLY A 328 5.48 14.51 16.81
N GLN A 329 5.43 15.75 16.31
CA GLN A 329 4.74 16.86 16.99
C GLN A 329 3.24 16.58 17.17
N ILE A 330 2.57 16.05 16.13
CA ILE A 330 1.14 15.70 16.21
C ILE A 330 0.89 14.62 17.27
N LYS A 331 1.69 13.55 17.29
CA LYS A 331 1.57 12.49 18.29
C LYS A 331 1.80 13.01 19.71
N ALA A 332 2.81 13.86 19.91
CA ALA A 332 3.07 14.50 21.19
C ALA A 332 1.90 15.42 21.61
N GLY A 333 1.34 16.17 20.66
CA GLY A 333 0.17 17.01 20.87
C GLY A 333 -1.07 16.21 21.31
N TRP A 334 -1.36 15.08 20.67
CA TRP A 334 -2.44 14.18 21.10
C TRP A 334 -2.25 13.71 22.54
N GLN A 335 -1.03 13.26 22.89
CA GLN A 335 -0.72 12.80 24.25
C GLN A 335 -0.86 13.92 25.28
N SER A 336 -0.33 15.11 25.00
CA SER A 336 -0.40 16.27 25.88
C SER A 336 -1.83 16.73 26.12
N MET A 337 -2.64 16.81 25.06
CA MET A 337 -4.05 17.19 25.17
C MET A 337 -4.85 16.14 25.94
N ALA A 338 -4.60 14.86 25.73
CA ALA A 338 -5.26 13.81 26.49
C ALA A 338 -4.93 13.90 27.98
N GLN A 339 -3.67 14.13 28.34
CA GLN A 339 -3.26 14.34 29.74
C GLN A 339 -3.94 15.56 30.35
N LYS A 340 -3.94 16.70 29.63
CA LYS A 340 -4.56 17.95 30.10
C LYS A 340 -6.05 17.79 30.42
N HIS A 341 -6.75 16.96 29.65
CA HIS A 341 -8.20 16.77 29.79
C HIS A 341 -8.59 15.45 30.50
N GLY A 342 -7.63 14.72 31.07
CA GLY A 342 -7.91 13.46 31.78
C GLY A 342 -8.42 12.33 30.89
N LEU A 343 -8.13 12.36 29.59
CA LEU A 343 -8.53 11.34 28.62
C LEU A 343 -7.51 10.20 28.56
N LYS A 344 -7.99 8.95 28.61
CA LYS A 344 -7.17 7.76 28.42
C LYS A 344 -7.12 7.41 26.95
N ILE A 345 -5.99 7.69 26.30
CA ILE A 345 -5.74 7.31 24.91
C ILE A 345 -4.48 6.47 24.79
N ASN A 346 -4.44 5.65 23.74
CA ASN A 346 -3.23 4.99 23.27
C ASN A 346 -2.79 5.65 21.95
N VAL A 347 -1.60 6.25 21.93
CA VAL A 347 -0.99 6.78 20.70
C VAL A 347 -0.04 5.74 20.12
N SER A 348 -0.25 5.37 18.86
CA SER A 348 0.49 4.30 18.19
C SER A 348 0.86 4.67 16.76
N GLY A 349 1.55 3.77 16.05
CA GLY A 349 1.99 4.01 14.69
C GLY A 349 3.34 4.72 14.58
N THR A 350 3.89 4.71 13.37
CA THR A 350 5.09 5.50 13.04
C THR A 350 4.73 6.99 13.01
N ASN A 351 5.70 7.89 13.03
CA ASN A 351 5.38 9.32 12.99
C ASN A 351 4.64 9.70 11.70
N VAL A 352 4.98 9.06 10.58
CA VAL A 352 4.36 9.36 9.28
C VAL A 352 3.00 8.69 9.05
N ILE A 353 2.56 7.78 9.94
CA ILE A 353 1.23 7.17 9.96
C ILE A 353 0.79 6.98 11.43
N GLY A 354 0.72 8.09 12.17
CA GLY A 354 0.31 8.09 13.57
C GLY A 354 -1.20 7.85 13.73
N HIS A 355 -1.57 7.15 14.79
CA HIS A 355 -2.98 6.96 15.17
C HIS A 355 -3.12 7.12 16.69
N PHE A 356 -4.33 7.43 17.15
CA PHE A 356 -4.69 7.26 18.54
C PHE A 356 -6.01 6.50 18.67
N SER A 357 -6.21 5.85 19.81
CA SER A 357 -7.47 5.20 20.16
C SER A 357 -7.81 5.49 21.62
N PHE A 358 -9.09 5.71 21.91
CA PHE A 358 -9.60 5.84 23.26
C PHE A 358 -9.57 4.50 24.00
N GLN A 359 -9.11 4.49 25.26
CA GLN A 359 -8.99 3.30 26.11
C GLN A 359 -10.15 3.21 27.10
N TYR A 360 -11.36 3.08 26.58
CA TYR A 360 -12.59 2.91 27.35
C TYR A 360 -13.35 1.69 26.82
N LYS A 361 -14.18 1.06 27.67
CA LYS A 361 -15.01 -0.09 27.25
C LYS A 361 -16.01 0.34 26.16
N GLU A 362 -16.56 1.54 26.30
CA GLU A 362 -17.46 2.19 25.35
C GLU A 362 -16.95 3.63 25.13
N PRO A 363 -16.10 3.85 24.12
CA PRO A 363 -15.45 5.14 23.89
C PRO A 363 -16.33 6.17 23.16
N LEU A 364 -17.61 5.85 22.91
CA LEU A 364 -18.58 6.69 22.19
C LEU A 364 -19.80 6.96 23.04
#